data_AF-A0A7J7DSE7-F1
#
_entry.id   AF-A0A7J7DSE7-F1
#
_cell.length_a   1.000
_cell.length_b   1.000
_cell.length_c   1.000
_cell.angle_alpha   90.00
_cell.angle_beta   90.00
_cell.angle_gamma   90.00
#
_symmetry.space_group_name_H-M   'P 1'
#
loop_
_entity.id
_entity.type
_entity.pdbx_description
1 polymer ?
#
loop_
_entity_poly.entity_id
_entity_poly.type
_entity_poly.pdbx_seq_one_letter_code
_entity_poly.pdbx_strand_id
1 'polypeptide(L)'
;MLHHSTTKLLLSGAITRHFRTINTNASVTPKDDYLAAINRIANVVRCEVHPERTLNKLDIPVTSELVFRVLRACSNSPSESLRFFHWARSHYSPTSLEFEELIKILACHRQYSSMWSMIDHKKKHQNENCPFQLSPSTVSKLLMFTIPCYWLCVR
;
A
#
# COMPACT_ATOMS: atom_id res chain seq x y z
N MET A 1 -1.92 11.91 56.28
CA MET A 1 -3.13 11.89 55.43
C MET A 1 -2.98 12.95 54.35
N LEU A 2 -3.50 12.64 53.15
CA LEU A 2 -3.61 13.45 51.92
C LEU A 2 -2.45 13.35 50.92
N HIS A 3 -2.64 13.20 49.61
CA HIS A 3 -3.43 12.29 48.77
C HIS A 3 -2.95 12.53 47.32
N HIS A 4 -2.57 11.47 46.62
CA HIS A 4 -2.74 11.14 45.19
C HIS A 4 -2.63 12.21 44.06
N SER A 5 -1.83 11.87 43.01
CA SER A 5 -2.06 11.96 41.54
C SER A 5 -2.65 13.25 40.92
N THR A 6 -2.32 13.75 39.72
CA THR A 6 -2.18 13.09 38.40
C THR A 6 -1.85 14.18 37.35
N THR A 7 -1.04 13.83 36.33
CA THR A 7 -1.08 14.26 34.90
C THR A 7 -1.42 15.70 34.48
N LYS A 8 -0.58 16.33 33.63
CA LYS A 8 -0.91 16.79 32.25
C LYS A 8 0.39 17.17 31.50
N LEU A 9 0.94 16.24 30.72
CA LEU A 9 1.90 16.59 29.66
C LEU A 9 1.10 16.79 28.37
N LEU A 10 0.92 18.05 27.98
CA LEU A 10 0.35 18.42 26.69
C LEU A 10 1.44 18.23 25.62
N LEU A 11 1.31 17.16 24.82
CA LEU A 11 2.00 17.05 23.54
C LEU A 11 1.40 18.08 22.57
N SER A 12 2.12 19.16 22.32
CA SER A 12 1.96 19.97 21.11
C SER A 12 3.07 19.59 20.13
N GLY A 13 2.81 18.57 19.32
CA GLY A 13 3.69 18.14 18.24
C GLY A 13 3.16 18.64 16.90
N ALA A 14 3.30 19.94 16.62
CA ALA A 14 3.10 20.47 15.28
C ALA A 14 4.35 20.13 14.43
N ILE A 15 4.30 19.04 13.68
CA ILE A 15 5.34 18.70 12.69
C ILE A 15 5.03 19.45 11.40
N THR A 16 5.54 20.68 11.29
CA THR A 16 5.58 21.42 10.03
C THR A 16 6.58 20.75 9.10
N ARG A 17 6.09 19.89 8.19
CA ARG A 17 6.92 19.34 7.10
C ARG A 17 7.13 20.44 6.05
N HIS A 18 8.30 21.07 6.09
CA HIS A 18 8.75 21.98 5.04
C HIS A 18 8.93 21.21 3.72
N PHE A 19 8.09 21.53 2.74
CA PHE A 19 8.31 21.14 1.35
C PHE A 19 9.52 21.91 0.80
N ARG A 20 10.60 21.19 0.51
CA ARG A 20 11.78 21.74 -0.16
C ARG A 20 11.49 21.86 -1.67
N THR A 21 11.44 23.09 -2.18
CA THR A 21 11.48 23.38 -3.61
C THR A 21 12.84 22.99 -4.16
N ILE A 22 12.89 22.02 -5.08
CA ILE A 22 14.11 21.60 -5.76
C ILE A 22 14.20 22.37 -7.09
N ASN A 23 15.27 23.15 -7.24
CA ASN A 23 15.67 23.79 -8.48
C ASN A 23 16.52 22.79 -9.29
N THR A 24 16.02 22.26 -10.40
CA THR A 24 16.71 21.28 -11.25
C THR A 24 17.27 21.94 -12.51
N ASN A 25 18.55 22.29 -12.47
CA ASN A 25 19.42 22.42 -13.63
C ASN A 25 20.50 21.33 -13.53
N ALA A 26 20.16 20.11 -13.92
CA ALA A 26 21.09 19.02 -14.16
C ALA A 26 20.48 18.15 -15.25
N SER A 27 21.28 17.68 -16.21
CA SER A 27 20.85 16.87 -17.36
C SER A 27 20.04 15.64 -16.91
N VAL A 28 18.71 15.66 -17.05
CA VAL A 28 17.84 14.57 -16.58
C VAL A 28 17.42 13.70 -17.76
N THR A 29 17.68 12.39 -17.68
CA THR A 29 17.13 11.45 -18.64
C THR A 29 15.66 11.17 -18.29
N PRO A 30 14.77 10.91 -19.25
CA PRO A 30 13.34 10.67 -18.98
C PRO A 30 13.04 9.57 -17.96
N LYS A 31 13.98 8.64 -17.77
CA LYS A 31 13.89 7.55 -16.79
C LYS A 31 14.06 8.05 -15.34
N ASP A 32 14.93 9.02 -15.13
CA ASP A 32 15.19 9.58 -13.79
C ASP A 32 14.00 10.41 -13.33
N ASP A 33 13.38 11.17 -14.24
CA ASP A 33 12.12 11.89 -13.98
C ASP A 33 10.99 10.94 -13.56
N TYR A 34 10.88 9.79 -14.23
CA TYR A 34 9.89 8.78 -13.89
C TYR A 34 10.12 8.17 -12.50
N LEU A 35 11.37 7.85 -12.15
CA LEU A 35 11.73 7.36 -10.82
C LEU A 35 11.48 8.42 -9.74
N ALA A 36 11.80 9.69 -10.02
CA ALA A 36 11.50 10.81 -9.14
C ALA A 36 9.98 10.94 -8.91
N ALA A 37 9.17 10.79 -9.96
CA ALA A 37 7.71 10.78 -9.86
C ALA A 37 7.19 9.64 -8.96
N ILE A 38 7.67 8.41 -9.16
CA ILE A 38 7.30 7.25 -8.31
C ILE A 38 7.63 7.52 -6.84
N ASN A 39 8.84 8.01 -6.56
CA ASN A 39 9.26 8.30 -5.20
C ASN A 39 8.43 9.42 -4.56
N ARG A 40 8.09 10.46 -5.34
CA ARG A 40 7.21 11.54 -4.91
C ARG A 40 5.82 11.01 -4.54
N ILE A 41 5.22 10.19 -5.39
CA ILE A 41 3.90 9.57 -5.16
C ILE A 41 3.95 8.68 -3.93
N ALA A 42 4.98 7.83 -3.82
CA ALA A 42 5.15 6.95 -2.67
C ALA A 42 5.30 7.74 -1.36
N ASN A 43 5.97 8.89 -1.40
CA ASN A 43 6.06 9.78 -0.25
C ASN A 43 4.69 10.36 0.14
N VAL A 44 3.90 10.81 -0.83
CA VAL A 44 2.50 11.26 -0.59
C VAL A 44 1.68 10.14 0.06
N VAL A 45 1.75 8.91 -0.48
CA VAL A 45 1.02 7.75 0.03
C VAL A 45 1.37 7.44 1.50
N ARG A 46 2.66 7.49 1.85
CA ARG A 46 3.14 7.16 3.20
C ARG A 46 2.95 8.30 4.21
N CYS A 47 3.03 9.55 3.78
CA CYS A 47 3.12 10.69 4.68
C CYS A 47 1.81 11.46 4.86
N GLU A 48 0.91 11.44 3.88
CA GLU A 48 -0.35 12.16 3.94
C GLU A 48 -1.43 11.37 4.68
N VAL A 49 -2.24 12.09 5.46
CA VAL A 49 -3.41 11.51 6.14
C VAL A 49 -4.49 11.11 5.12
N HIS A 50 -4.65 11.92 4.07
CA HIS A 50 -5.61 11.72 2.97
C HIS A 50 -4.90 11.80 1.62
N PRO A 51 -4.08 10.79 1.27
CA PRO A 51 -3.27 10.80 0.05
C PRO A 51 -4.12 10.95 -1.21
N GLU A 52 -5.36 10.44 -1.22
CA GLU A 52 -6.28 10.49 -2.35
C GLU A 52 -6.53 11.93 -2.84
N ARG A 53 -6.66 12.89 -1.90
CA ARG A 53 -6.87 14.30 -2.24
C ARG A 53 -5.67 14.90 -2.95
N THR A 54 -4.47 14.58 -2.48
CA THR A 54 -3.22 15.06 -3.07
C THR A 54 -2.97 14.38 -4.41
N LEU A 55 -3.20 13.06 -4.50
CA LEU A 55 -3.03 12.28 -5.72
C LEU A 55 -3.97 12.76 -6.83
N ASN A 56 -5.25 13.05 -6.51
CA ASN A 56 -6.20 13.61 -7.48
C ASN A 56 -5.77 14.99 -8.01
N LYS A 57 -5.04 15.78 -7.22
CA LYS A 57 -4.53 17.10 -7.64
C LYS A 57 -3.28 17.01 -8.52
N LEU A 58 -2.54 15.91 -8.45
CA LEU A 58 -1.31 15.75 -9.22
C LEU A 58 -1.57 15.39 -10.70
N ASP A 59 -2.83 15.10 -11.07
CA ASP A 59 -3.27 14.76 -12.43
C ASP A 59 -2.36 13.74 -13.13
N ILE A 60 -2.01 12.67 -12.40
CA ILE A 60 -1.08 11.65 -12.87
C ILE A 60 -1.87 10.55 -13.57
N PRO A 61 -1.48 10.12 -14.78
CA PRO A 61 -2.10 8.96 -15.43
C PRO A 61 -1.86 7.69 -14.60
N VAL A 62 -2.92 7.11 -14.07
CA VAL A 62 -2.86 5.91 -13.24
C VAL A 62 -2.74 4.68 -14.16
N THR A 63 -1.51 4.24 -14.40
CA THR A 63 -1.22 3.02 -15.16
C THR A 63 -0.92 1.83 -14.26
N SER A 64 -1.14 0.62 -14.78
CA SER A 64 -0.80 -0.65 -14.12
C SER A 64 0.67 -0.67 -13.66
N GLU A 65 1.60 -0.29 -14.53
CA GLU A 65 3.03 -0.22 -14.20
C GLU A 65 3.32 0.77 -13.07
N LEU A 66 2.72 1.97 -13.10
CA LEU A 66 2.92 2.98 -12.07
C LEU A 66 2.45 2.46 -10.71
N VAL A 67 1.26 1.87 -10.65
CA VAL A 67 0.70 1.31 -9.42
C VAL A 67 1.58 0.20 -8.87
N PHE A 68 2.02 -0.73 -9.72
CA PHE A 68 2.94 -1.80 -9.32
C PHE A 68 4.24 -1.25 -8.71
N ARG A 69 4.84 -0.23 -9.33
CA ARG A 69 6.08 0.39 -8.84
C ARG A 69 5.89 1.15 -7.54
N VAL A 70 4.78 1.88 -7.40
CA VAL A 70 4.44 2.59 -6.15
C VAL A 70 4.17 1.59 -5.02
N LEU A 71 3.46 0.49 -5.28
CA LEU A 71 3.25 -0.58 -4.29
C LEU A 71 4.58 -1.16 -3.80
N ARG A 72 5.52 -1.46 -4.71
CA ARG A 72 6.87 -1.88 -4.32
C ARG A 72 7.59 -0.83 -3.46
N ALA A 73 7.51 0.43 -3.84
CA ALA A 73 8.12 1.51 -3.06
C ALA A 73 7.48 1.63 -1.67
N CYS A 74 6.20 1.33 -1.53
CA CYS A 74 5.45 1.38 -0.28
C CYS A 74 5.40 0.03 0.47
N SER A 75 6.22 -0.95 0.10
CA SER A 75 6.13 -2.31 0.65
C SER A 75 6.22 -2.40 2.17
N ASN A 76 6.91 -1.46 2.80
CA ASN A 76 7.08 -1.39 4.27
C ASN A 76 5.89 -0.74 5.00
N SER A 77 4.89 -0.27 4.26
CA SER A 77 3.72 0.46 4.73
C SER A 77 2.44 -0.21 4.19
N PRO A 78 2.03 -1.35 4.77
CA PRO A 78 0.98 -2.20 4.20
C PRO A 78 -0.40 -1.55 4.17
N SER A 79 -0.75 -0.79 5.21
CA SER A 79 -2.06 -0.12 5.33
C SER A 79 -2.20 1.01 4.30
N GLU A 80 -1.13 1.77 4.11
CA GLU A 80 -1.00 2.87 3.18
C GLU A 80 -0.99 2.35 1.74
N SER A 81 -0.30 1.23 1.49
CA SER A 81 -0.31 0.52 0.20
C SER A 81 -1.72 0.03 -0.17
N LEU A 82 -2.43 -0.57 0.78
CA LEU A 82 -3.82 -1.01 0.59
C LEU A 82 -4.75 0.16 0.24
N ARG A 83 -4.64 1.27 1.00
CA ARG A 83 -5.42 2.48 0.77
C ARG A 83 -5.12 3.10 -0.61
N PHE A 84 -3.85 3.22 -0.96
CA PHE A 84 -3.44 3.66 -2.30
C PHE A 84 -4.01 2.78 -3.41
N PHE A 85 -3.93 1.46 -3.26
CA PHE A 85 -4.49 0.52 -4.23
C PHE A 85 -6.00 0.70 -4.40
N HIS A 86 -6.71 0.93 -3.29
CA HIS A 86 -8.15 1.18 -3.30
C HIS A 86 -8.54 2.45 -4.05
N TRP A 87 -7.76 3.51 -3.91
CA TRP A 87 -7.92 4.72 -4.71
C TRP A 87 -7.61 4.44 -6.18
N ALA A 88 -6.48 3.78 -6.46
CA ALA A 88 -5.99 3.57 -7.81
C ALA A 88 -6.99 2.78 -8.67
N ARG A 89 -7.60 1.69 -8.15
CA ARG A 89 -8.62 0.90 -8.86
C ARG A 89 -9.88 1.67 -9.29
N SER A 90 -10.08 2.89 -8.78
CA SER A 90 -11.18 3.76 -9.20
C SER A 90 -10.87 4.47 -10.53
N HIS A 91 -9.60 4.48 -10.95
CA HIS A 91 -9.09 5.19 -12.12
C HIS A 91 -8.65 4.27 -13.26
N TYR A 92 -8.45 2.98 -12.98
CA TYR A 92 -8.10 1.96 -13.98
C TYR A 92 -8.55 0.56 -13.54
N SER A 93 -8.53 -0.40 -14.46
CA SER A 93 -8.80 -1.81 -14.14
C SER A 93 -7.50 -2.52 -13.69
N PRO A 94 -7.38 -2.96 -12.42
CA PRO A 94 -6.19 -3.64 -11.93
C PRO A 94 -5.95 -4.98 -12.60
N THR A 95 -4.69 -5.31 -12.87
CA THR A 95 -4.30 -6.62 -13.41
C THR A 95 -4.03 -7.61 -12.28
N SER A 96 -3.64 -8.84 -12.62
CA SER A 96 -3.19 -9.82 -11.63
C SER A 96 -1.92 -9.38 -10.90
N LEU A 97 -1.03 -8.63 -11.55
CA LEU A 97 0.28 -8.28 -11.02
C LEU A 97 0.22 -7.34 -9.82
N GLU A 98 -0.53 -6.25 -9.89
CA GLU A 98 -0.62 -5.27 -8.79
C GLU A 98 -1.33 -5.90 -7.58
N PHE A 99 -2.34 -6.72 -7.85
CA PHE A 99 -3.08 -7.40 -6.81
C PHE A 99 -2.22 -8.44 -6.10
N GLU A 100 -1.42 -9.21 -6.83
CA GLU A 100 -0.47 -10.14 -6.24
C GLU A 100 0.60 -9.41 -5.42
N GLU A 101 1.11 -8.28 -5.92
CA GLU A 101 2.09 -7.47 -5.18
C GLU A 101 1.52 -6.96 -3.86
N LEU A 102 0.28 -6.48 -3.87
CA LEU A 102 -0.40 -6.08 -2.65
C LEU A 102 -0.59 -7.25 -1.68
N ILE A 103 -0.99 -8.44 -2.16
CA ILE A 103 -1.09 -9.64 -1.31
C ILE A 103 0.25 -9.97 -0.68
N LYS A 104 1.35 -9.90 -1.43
CA LYS A 104 2.71 -10.12 -0.88
C LYS A 104 3.02 -9.14 0.24
N ILE A 105 2.75 -7.85 0.03
CA ILE A 105 2.96 -6.80 1.05
C ILE A 105 2.16 -7.12 2.32
N LEU A 106 0.87 -7.43 2.19
CA LEU A 106 0.00 -7.74 3.33
C LEU A 106 0.44 -9.02 4.06
N ALA A 107 0.82 -10.06 3.31
CA ALA A 107 1.33 -11.32 3.87
C ALA A 107 2.63 -11.11 4.65
N CYS A 108 3.59 -10.39 4.09
CA CYS A 108 4.87 -10.07 4.74
C CYS A 108 4.67 -9.31 6.06
N HIS A 109 3.66 -8.44 6.13
CA HIS A 109 3.34 -7.65 7.33
C HIS A 109 2.26 -8.27 8.23
N ARG A 110 1.90 -9.55 8.01
CA ARG A 110 0.92 -10.31 8.82
C ARG A 110 -0.47 -9.68 8.88
N GLN A 111 -0.84 -8.86 7.89
CA GLN A 111 -2.16 -8.23 7.77
C GLN A 111 -3.16 -9.19 7.11
N TYR A 112 -3.36 -10.36 7.71
CA TYR A 112 -4.09 -11.46 7.09
C TYR A 112 -5.57 -11.16 6.84
N SER A 113 -6.23 -10.42 7.73
CA SER A 113 -7.65 -10.05 7.54
C SER A 113 -7.85 -9.26 6.23
N SER A 114 -7.05 -8.20 6.03
CA SER A 114 -7.07 -7.41 4.80
C SER A 114 -6.65 -8.23 3.57
N MET A 115 -5.67 -9.13 3.72
CA MET A 115 -5.21 -10.00 2.65
C MET A 115 -6.31 -10.97 2.18
N TRP A 116 -6.96 -11.67 3.11
CA TRP A 116 -8.04 -12.60 2.79
C TRP A 116 -9.26 -11.88 2.22
N SER A 117 -9.60 -10.72 2.78
CA SER A 117 -10.63 -9.85 2.22
C SER A 117 -10.33 -9.54 0.76
N MET A 118 -9.10 -9.11 0.43
CA MET A 118 -8.72 -8.85 -0.97
C MET A 118 -8.89 -10.08 -1.85
N ILE A 119 -8.38 -11.24 -1.43
CA ILE A 119 -8.49 -12.51 -2.17
C ILE A 119 -9.96 -12.87 -2.44
N ASP A 120 -10.82 -12.73 -1.44
CA ASP A 120 -12.25 -13.02 -1.54
C ASP A 120 -12.96 -12.08 -2.53
N HIS A 121 -12.67 -10.78 -2.47
CA HIS A 121 -13.20 -9.81 -3.43
C HIS A 121 -12.84 -10.21 -4.86
N LYS A 122 -11.58 -10.61 -5.12
CA LYS A 122 -11.17 -11.02 -6.46
C LYS A 122 -11.84 -12.32 -6.91
N LYS A 123 -12.00 -13.30 -6.02
CA LYS A 123 -12.73 -14.54 -6.32
C LYS A 123 -14.20 -14.27 -6.64
N LYS A 124 -14.87 -13.40 -5.90
CA LYS A 124 -16.28 -13.05 -6.15
C LYS A 124 -16.50 -12.41 -7.52
N HIS A 125 -15.53 -11.64 -8.00
CA HIS A 125 -15.58 -11.04 -9.34
C HIS A 125 -15.09 -11.98 -10.45
N GLN A 126 -14.32 -13.02 -10.14
CA GLN A 126 -13.87 -14.04 -11.07
C GLN A 126 -14.77 -15.27 -10.97
N ASN A 127 -15.83 -15.30 -11.79
CA ASN A 127 -16.73 -16.44 -11.96
C ASN A 127 -15.94 -17.75 -12.23
N GLU A 128 -16.51 -18.88 -11.82
CA GLU A 128 -15.89 -20.14 -11.34
C GLU A 128 -14.97 -20.95 -12.29
N ASN A 129 -14.36 -20.36 -13.32
CA ASN A 129 -13.60 -21.12 -14.34
C ASN A 129 -12.10 -20.84 -14.44
N CYS A 130 -11.51 -20.04 -13.54
CA CYS A 130 -10.05 -19.93 -13.44
C CYS A 130 -9.63 -19.76 -11.98
N PRO A 131 -8.89 -20.69 -11.36
CA PRO A 131 -8.31 -20.46 -10.04
C PRO A 131 -7.41 -19.24 -10.15
N PHE A 132 -7.66 -18.25 -9.29
CA PHE A 132 -6.80 -17.07 -9.18
C PHE A 132 -5.35 -17.54 -8.99
N GLN A 133 -4.57 -17.46 -10.05
CA GLN A 133 -3.25 -18.07 -10.15
C GLN A 133 -2.24 -17.13 -9.50
N LEU A 134 -2.20 -17.16 -8.17
CA LEU A 134 -1.09 -16.56 -7.43
C LEU A 134 0.20 -17.23 -7.89
N SER A 135 1.23 -16.42 -8.15
CA SER A 135 2.56 -16.96 -8.42
C SER A 135 2.97 -17.99 -7.34
N PRO A 136 3.66 -19.09 -7.72
CA PRO A 136 4.18 -20.07 -6.77
C PRO A 136 4.98 -19.45 -5.62
N SER A 137 5.68 -18.34 -5.85
CA SER A 137 6.43 -17.62 -4.81
C SER A 137 5.53 -16.94 -3.78
N THR A 138 4.33 -16.51 -4.19
CA THR A 138 3.32 -15.94 -3.30
C THR A 138 2.63 -17.04 -2.50
N VAL A 139 2.25 -18.14 -3.18
CA VAL A 139 1.65 -19.31 -2.51
C VAL A 139 2.60 -19.90 -1.48
N SER A 140 3.88 -20.06 -1.82
CA SER A 140 4.91 -20.56 -0.89
C SER A 140 5.02 -19.67 0.36
N LYS A 141 5.08 -18.34 0.20
CA LYS A 141 5.09 -17.40 1.33
C LYS A 141 3.82 -17.53 2.18
N LEU A 142 2.64 -17.60 1.54
CA LEU A 142 1.38 -17.79 2.26
C LEU A 142 1.39 -19.08 3.08
N LEU A 143 1.77 -20.21 2.47
CA LEU A 143 1.84 -21.51 3.12
C LEU A 143 2.82 -21.53 4.30
N MET A 144 3.97 -20.84 4.22
CA MET A 144 4.91 -20.74 5.33
C MET A 144 4.34 -19.98 6.55
N PHE A 145 3.33 -19.13 6.35
CA PHE A 145 2.75 -18.28 7.41
C PHE A 145 1.36 -18.72 7.88
N THR A 146 0.64 -19.55 7.12
CA THR A 146 -0.75 -19.94 7.40
C THR A 146 -0.92 -21.30 8.10
N ILE A 147 0.12 -22.14 8.16
CA ILE A 147 0.02 -23.50 8.75
C ILE A 147 -0.42 -23.50 10.23
N PRO A 148 -0.11 -22.50 11.09
CA PRO A 148 -0.66 -22.49 12.45
C PRO A 148 -2.10 -21.97 12.56
N CYS A 149 -2.56 -21.11 11.64
CA CYS A 149 -3.82 -20.36 11.83
C CYS A 149 -5.02 -20.90 11.04
N TYR A 150 -4.82 -21.57 9.91
CA TYR A 150 -5.92 -22.16 9.15
C TYR A 150 -6.56 -23.37 9.87
N TRP A 151 -5.82 -24.05 10.75
CA TRP A 151 -6.33 -25.16 11.56
C TRP A 151 -7.20 -24.72 12.76
N LEU A 152 -7.20 -23.44 13.13
CA LEU A 152 -7.95 -22.90 14.27
C LEU A 152 -9.22 -22.13 13.89
N CYS A 153 -9.41 -21.80 12.62
CA CYS A 153 -10.56 -21.01 12.15
C CYS A 153 -11.62 -21.83 11.37
N VAL A 154 -11.37 -23.13 11.15
CA VAL A 154 -12.33 -24.07 10.57
C VAL A 154 -12.70 -25.14 11.60
N ARG A 155 -13.07 -24.71 12.81
CA ARG A 155 -13.78 -25.54 13.79
C ARG A 155 -14.71 -24.70 14.65
#